data_AF-J9EWN2-F1
#
_entry.id   AF-J9EWN2-F1
#
_cell.length_a   1.000
_cell.length_b   1.000
_cell.length_c   1.000
_cell.angle_alpha   90.00
_cell.angle_beta   90.00
_cell.angle_gamma   90.00
#
_symmetry.space_group_name_H-M   'P 1'
#
loop_
_entity.id
_entity.type
_entity.pdbx_description
1 polymer ?
#
loop_
_entity_poly.entity_id
_entity_poly.type
_entity_poly.pdbx_seq_one_letter_code
_entity_poly.pdbx_strand_id
1 'polypeptide(L)' 'MSRDYITEKLFKCFVRLLIPVILKRSIYEGILPPDSFIAADDFTSPCELTEYLQIMTQPT' A
#
# COMPACT_ATOMS: atom_id res chain seq x y z
N MET A 1 16.82 8.36 3.51
CA MET A 1 16.07 7.11 3.21
C MET A 1 16.20 6.87 1.72
N SER A 2 16.97 5.85 1.33
CA SER A 2 17.31 5.58 -0.08
C SER A 2 16.10 5.03 -0.84
N ARG A 3 15.85 5.52 -2.06
CA ARG A 3 14.76 5.04 -2.93
C ARG A 3 14.89 3.55 -3.24
N ASP A 4 16.12 3.05 -3.33
CA ASP A 4 16.40 1.66 -3.74
C ASP A 4 15.94 0.62 -2.70
N TYR A 5 16.05 0.95 -1.40
CA TYR A 5 15.57 0.07 -0.33
C TYR A 5 14.04 0.03 -0.28
N ILE A 6 13.43 1.19 -0.54
CA ILE A 6 11.99 1.40 -0.57
C ILE A 6 11.36 0.62 -1.74
N THR A 7 12.00 0.63 -2.93
CA THR A 7 11.54 -0.13 -4.10
C THR A 7 11.71 -1.64 -3.94
N GLU A 8 12.84 -2.12 -3.41
CA GLU A 8 13.06 -3.56 -3.21
C GLU A 8 11.96 -4.24 -2.37
N LYS A 9 11.53 -3.59 -1.29
CA LYS A 9 10.53 -4.15 -0.39
C LYS A 9 9.18 -4.31 -1.08
N LEU A 10 8.80 -3.36 -1.94
CA LEU A 10 7.57 -3.41 -2.72
C LEU A 10 7.60 -4.48 -3.80
N PHE A 11 8.71 -4.59 -4.54
CA PHE A 11 8.85 -5.64 -5.55
C PHE A 11 8.71 -7.03 -4.92
N LYS A 12 9.24 -7.22 -3.71
CA LYS A 12 9.05 -8.47 -2.94
C LYS A 12 7.58 -8.74 -2.58
N CYS A 13 6.77 -7.71 -2.32
CA CYS A 13 5.32 -7.87 -2.10
C CYS A 13 4.60 -8.28 -3.39
N PHE A 14 4.89 -7.64 -4.52
CA PHE A 14 4.27 -7.97 -5.80
C PHE A 14 4.59 -9.39 -6.29
N VAL A 15 5.84 -9.83 -6.12
CA VAL A 15 6.25 -11.22 -6.43
C VAL A 15 5.46 -12.24 -5.59
N ARG A 16 4.97 -11.85 -4.42
CA ARG A 16 4.14 -12.69 -3.54
C ARG A 16 2.64 -12.50 -3.76
N LEU A 17 2.22 -11.77 -4.79
CA LEU A 17 0.82 -11.42 -5.07
C LEU A 17 0.13 -10.70 -3.90
N LEU A 18 0.88 -9.91 -3.14
CA LEU A 18 0.36 -9.12 -2.02
C LEU A 18 0.16 -7.66 -2.43
N ILE A 19 -0.91 -7.04 -1.93
CA ILE A 19 -1.13 -5.59 -2.06
C ILE A 19 -0.36 -4.88 -0.92
N PRO A 20 0.63 -4.03 -1.22
CA PRO A 20 1.41 -3.35 -0.20
C PRO A 20 0.63 -2.19 0.43
N VAL A 21 0.74 -2.06 1.76
CA VAL A 21 0.29 -0.88 2.51
C VAL A 21 1.50 0.01 2.79
N ILE A 22 1.43 1.27 2.36
CA ILE A 22 2.51 2.26 2.48
C ILE A 22 2.08 3.41 3.39
N LEU A 23 3.05 4.17 3.92
CA LEU A 23 2.74 5.27 4.85
C LEU A 23 2.21 6.53 4.15
N LYS A 24 2.78 6.90 3.00
CA LYS A 24 2.37 8.11 2.25
C LYS A 24 2.31 7.90 0.75
N ARG A 25 1.21 8.29 0.10
CA ARG A 25 1.02 8.20 -1.36
C ARG A 25 2.12 8.90 -2.14
N SER A 26 2.49 10.11 -1.70
CA SER A 26 3.54 10.94 -2.32
C SER A 26 4.92 10.29 -2.42
N ILE A 27 5.20 9.22 -1.66
CA ILE A 27 6.46 8.48 -1.76
C ILE A 27 6.55 7.67 -3.06
N TYR A 28 5.40 7.24 -3.60
CA TYR A 28 5.31 6.33 -4.75
C TYR A 28 4.50 6.86 -5.92
N GLU A 29 3.92 8.05 -5.76
CA GLU A 29 3.29 8.78 -6.84
C GLU A 29 4.30 9.00 -7.98
N GLY A 30 3.98 8.48 -9.18
CA GLY A 30 4.85 8.50 -10.35
C GLY A 30 5.92 7.39 -10.42
N ILE A 31 6.05 6.56 -9.38
CA ILE A 31 6.90 5.35 -9.39
C ILE A 31 6.07 4.10 -9.68
N LEU A 32 4.89 4.01 -9.06
CA LEU A 32 3.98 2.87 -9.18
C LEU A 32 2.62 3.28 -9.75
N PRO A 33 1.89 2.37 -10.41
CA PRO A 33 0.51 2.60 -10.81
C PRO A 33 -0.37 2.96 -9.58
N PRO A 34 -1.32 3.90 -9.71
CA PRO A 34 -2.10 4.44 -8.58
C PRO A 34 -2.94 3.40 -7.83
N ASP A 35 -3.31 2.29 -8.47
CA ASP A 35 -4.14 1.21 -7.91
C ASP A 35 -3.32 -0.02 -7.51
N SER A 36 -1.99 0.10 -7.45
CA SER A 36 -1.10 -1.01 -7.10
C SER A 36 -0.72 -1.08 -5.63
N PHE A 37 -1.17 -0.14 -4.80
CA PHE A 37 -0.86 -0.05 -3.38
C PHE A 37 -1.98 0.65 -2.60
N ILE A 38 -1.98 0.47 -1.28
CA ILE A 38 -2.88 1.18 -0.36
C ILE A 38 -2.04 2.17 0.43
N ALA A 39 -2.37 3.47 0.37
CA ALA A 39 -1.68 4.46 1.18
C ALA A 39 -2.44 4.75 2.47
N ALA A 40 -1.75 4.65 3.61
CA ALA A 40 -2.36 4.88 4.91
C ALA A 40 -2.77 6.35 5.12
N ASP A 41 -2.11 7.30 4.44
CA ASP A 41 -2.46 8.73 4.49
C ASP A 41 -3.65 9.11 3.60
N ASP A 42 -4.19 8.19 2.80
CA ASP A 42 -5.48 8.39 2.12
C ASP A 42 -6.66 8.29 3.10
N PHE A 43 -6.44 7.73 4.29
CA PHE A 43 -7.46 7.53 5.32
C PHE A 43 -7.35 8.59 6.40
N THR A 44 -8.50 9.09 6.87
CA THR A 44 -8.56 10.13 7.91
C THR A 44 -8.15 9.56 9.28
N SER A 45 -8.30 8.25 9.47
CA SER A 45 -7.91 7.56 10.71
C SER A 45 -7.46 6.12 10.48
N PRO A 46 -6.68 5.53 11.43
CA PRO A 46 -6.34 4.11 11.39
C PRO A 46 -7.55 3.17 11.42
N CYS A 47 -8.67 3.61 12.02
CA CYS A 47 -9.91 2.84 12.06
C CYS A 47 -10.48 2.67 10.65
N GLU A 48 -10.51 3.75 9.86
CA GLU A 48 -11.03 3.74 8.49
C GLU A 48 -10.20 2.82 7.58
N LEU A 49 -8.86 2.85 7.71
CA LEU A 49 -7.98 1.91 7.03
C LEU A 49 -8.29 0.46 7.44
N THR A 50 -8.54 0.21 8.72
CA THR A 50 -8.84 -1.14 9.22
C THR A 50 -10.17 -1.66 8.67
N GLU A 51 -11.21 -0.81 8.65
CA GLU A 51 -12.51 -1.13 8.06
C GLU A 51 -12.37 -1.46 6.57
N TYR A 52 -11.61 -0.65 5.83
CA TYR A 52 -11.34 -0.89 4.41
C TYR A 52 -10.63 -2.24 4.18
N LEU A 53 -9.60 -2.55 4.96
CA LEU A 53 -8.89 -3.83 4.87
C LEU A 53 -9.79 -5.02 5.23
N GLN A 54 -10.68 -4.87 6.21
CA GLN A 54 -11.65 -5.89 6.57
C GLN A 54 -12.62 -6.18 5.43
N ILE A 55 -13.19 -5.14 4.80
CA ILE A 55 -14.11 -5.30 3.67
C ILE A 55 -13.46 -6.10 2.53
N MET A 56 -12.18 -5.84 2.22
CA MET A 56 -11.47 -6.55 1.15
C MET A 56 -11.07 -7.99 1.50
N THR A 57 -10.93 -8.31 2.79
CA THR A 57 -10.46 -9.62 3.25
C THR A 57 -11.59 -10.57 3.63
N GLN A 58 -12.83 -10.09 3.74
CA GLN A 58 -13.97 -10.97 3.95
C GLN A 58 -14.17 -11.85 2.70
N PRO A 59 -14.08 -13.18 2.81
CA PRO A 59 -14.51 -14.06 1.75
C PRO A 59 -16.03 -13.93 1.61
N THR A 60 -16.50 -13.69 0.39
CA THR A 60 -17.93 -13.75 0.02
C THR A 60 -18.39 -15.20 -0.04
#